data_AF-A0A6L5G1G6-F1
#
_entry.id   AF-A0A6L5G1G6-F1
#
_cell.length_a   1.000
_cell.length_b   1.000
_cell.length_c   1.000
_cell.angle_alpha   90.00
_cell.angle_beta   90.00
_cell.angle_gamma   90.00
#
_symmetry.space_group_name_H-M   'P 1'
#
loop_
_entity.id
_entity.type
_entity.pdbx_description
1 polymer ?
#
loop_
_entity_poly.entity_id
_entity_poly.type
_entity_poly.pdbx_seq_one_letter_code
_entity_poly.pdbx_strand_id
1 'polypeptide(L)'
;MVEVQTRFVALAGDAELVAGTLDVQDGGAVTQLTNKSTGVTLNTHSGQITMNAAELAAAAEATFTVTNSTIAATDVVIVNHASAGTGGAYAVGITAVAAGSFDITVTNLSAGALSEAIVINFVVIHGAAS
;
A
#
# COMPACT_ATOMS: atom_id res chain seq x y z
N MET A 1 20.07 19.13 18.62
CA MET A 1 19.31 18.05 17.98
C MET A 1 20.13 16.79 18.14
N VAL A 2 19.65 15.81 18.92
CA VAL A 2 20.35 14.52 19.08
C VAL A 2 19.80 13.61 18.01
N GLU A 3 20.65 13.21 17.08
CA GLU A 3 20.32 12.22 16.08
C GLU A 3 20.65 10.84 16.66
N VAL A 4 19.63 10.08 17.07
CA VAL A 4 19.83 8.68 17.48
C VAL A 4 19.87 7.83 16.21
N GLN A 5 21.08 7.63 15.69
CA GLN A 5 21.33 6.95 14.41
C GLN A 5 21.20 5.41 14.46
N THR A 6 20.73 4.81 15.54
CA THR A 6 20.64 3.33 15.62
C THR A 6 19.48 2.87 16.48
N ARG A 7 18.63 2.03 15.87
CA ARG A 7 17.60 1.14 16.43
C ARG A 7 17.32 1.33 17.92
N PHE A 8 16.17 1.89 18.26
CA PHE A 8 15.65 1.83 19.63
C PHE A 8 15.33 0.38 19.99
N VAL A 9 16.08 -0.17 20.94
CA VAL A 9 15.79 -1.48 21.52
C VAL A 9 15.25 -1.21 22.92
N ALA A 10 13.93 -1.34 23.10
CA ALA A 10 13.36 -1.36 24.43
C ALA A 10 13.78 -2.67 25.12
N LEU A 11 14.60 -2.56 26.16
CA LEU A 11 15.06 -3.72 26.94
C LEU A 11 13.99 -4.22 27.93
N ALA A 12 12.96 -3.39 28.16
CA ALA A 12 11.67 -3.71 28.80
C ALA A 12 10.67 -2.57 28.49
N GLY A 13 9.37 -2.88 28.43
CA GLY A 13 8.30 -1.88 28.22
C GLY A 13 8.07 -1.48 26.75
N ASP A 14 7.13 -0.54 26.54
CA ASP A 14 6.75 -0.01 25.23
C ASP A 14 7.67 1.14 24.80
N ALA A 15 7.85 1.31 23.48
CA ALA A 15 8.48 2.49 22.91
C ALA A 15 7.42 3.56 22.62
N GLU A 16 7.58 4.76 23.19
CA GLU A 16 6.62 5.87 23.06
C GLU A 16 7.22 7.06 22.30
N LEU A 17 6.48 7.61 21.34
CA LEU A 17 6.74 8.92 20.75
C LEU A 17 5.90 9.97 21.50
N VAL A 18 6.52 10.68 22.44
CA VAL A 18 5.84 11.66 23.32
C VAL A 18 5.36 12.90 22.56
N ALA A 19 5.99 13.22 21.42
CA ALA A 19 5.57 14.27 20.49
C ALA A 19 6.11 13.99 19.08
N GLY A 20 5.43 14.48 18.04
CA GLY A 20 5.85 14.37 16.63
C GLY A 20 5.04 13.35 15.82
N THR A 21 5.57 13.00 14.64
CA THR A 21 5.00 12.00 13.72
C THR A 21 5.98 10.85 13.50
N LEU A 22 5.45 9.70 13.09
CA LEU A 22 6.28 8.63 12.54
C LEU A 22 6.38 8.84 11.03
N ASP A 23 7.56 9.21 10.56
CA ASP A 23 7.83 9.42 9.14
C ASP A 23 8.53 8.19 8.55
N VAL A 24 8.15 7.84 7.32
CA VAL A 24 8.74 6.73 6.56
C VAL A 24 9.88 7.25 5.71
N GLN A 25 10.96 6.47 5.61
CA GLN A 25 12.24 6.93 5.10
C GLN A 25 12.23 7.40 3.63
N ASP A 26 11.43 6.75 2.77
CA ASP A 26 11.28 7.11 1.37
C ASP A 26 9.84 6.94 0.87
N GLY A 27 9.55 7.65 -0.22
CA GLY A 27 8.24 7.69 -0.86
C GLY A 27 8.36 7.90 -2.35
N GLY A 28 7.34 7.48 -3.09
CA GLY A 28 7.25 7.74 -4.52
C GLY A 28 5.84 7.61 -5.05
N ALA A 29 5.68 7.81 -6.35
CA ALA A 29 4.39 7.67 -7.03
C ALA A 29 4.55 6.92 -8.35
N VAL A 30 3.55 6.12 -8.71
CA VAL A 30 3.50 5.37 -9.97
C VAL A 30 2.07 5.30 -10.50
N THR A 31 1.91 5.22 -11.82
CA THR A 31 0.61 5.10 -12.49
C THR A 31 0.54 3.78 -13.25
N GLN A 32 -0.56 3.03 -13.10
CA GLN A 32 -0.82 1.82 -13.89
C GLN A 32 -1.08 2.14 -15.36
N LEU A 33 -0.44 1.40 -16.27
CA LEU A 33 -0.44 1.72 -17.69
C LEU A 33 -1.63 1.12 -18.46
N THR A 34 -1.89 -0.19 -18.33
CA THR A 34 -2.76 -0.90 -19.29
C THR A 34 -4.17 -1.16 -18.77
N ASN A 35 -4.34 -1.72 -17.58
CA ASN A 35 -5.62 -2.02 -16.96
C ASN A 35 -5.50 -2.11 -15.43
N LYS A 36 -6.62 -2.31 -14.72
CA LYS A 36 -6.67 -2.36 -13.25
C LYS A 36 -5.90 -3.54 -12.62
N SER A 37 -5.61 -4.59 -13.38
CA SER A 37 -4.80 -5.75 -12.93
C SER A 37 -3.33 -5.67 -13.38
N THR A 38 -2.93 -4.57 -14.01
CA THR A 38 -1.55 -4.39 -14.47
C THR A 38 -0.64 -4.10 -13.28
N GLY A 39 0.40 -4.92 -13.12
CA GLY A 39 1.39 -4.70 -12.06
C GLY A 39 2.14 -3.38 -12.23
N VAL A 40 2.70 -2.89 -11.12
CA VAL A 40 3.53 -1.67 -11.08
C VAL A 40 4.83 -1.97 -10.35
N THR A 41 5.85 -1.14 -10.58
CA THR A 41 7.12 -1.19 -9.84
C THR A 41 7.30 0.12 -9.10
N LEU A 42 7.42 0.03 -7.77
CA LEU A 42 7.73 1.17 -6.91
C LEU A 42 8.50 0.65 -5.69
N ASN A 43 9.83 0.82 -5.72
CA ASN A 43 10.76 0.28 -4.74
C ASN A 43 11.00 1.27 -3.60
N THR A 44 9.94 1.61 -2.87
CA THR A 44 9.97 2.53 -1.71
C THR A 44 9.12 1.98 -0.57
N HIS A 45 9.40 2.36 0.68
CA HIS A 45 8.65 1.90 1.86
C HIS A 45 7.26 2.53 1.98
N SER A 46 7.02 3.64 1.31
CA SER A 46 5.69 4.23 1.17
C SER A 46 5.46 4.70 -0.26
N GLY A 47 4.22 4.92 -0.65
CA GLY A 47 3.96 5.52 -1.95
C GLY A 47 2.51 5.66 -2.33
N GLN A 48 2.31 6.31 -3.46
CA GLN A 48 1.01 6.51 -4.10
C GLN A 48 0.94 5.79 -5.43
N ILE A 49 -0.11 5.00 -5.63
CA ILE A 49 -0.37 4.28 -6.87
C ILE A 49 -1.65 4.85 -7.47
N THR A 50 -1.54 5.48 -8.65
CA THR A 50 -2.72 5.87 -9.44
C THR A 50 -3.12 4.69 -10.33
N MET A 51 -4.28 4.10 -10.06
CA MET A 51 -4.79 2.98 -10.86
C MET A 51 -5.21 3.41 -12.27
N ASN A 52 -5.31 2.44 -13.16
CA ASN A 52 -5.89 2.64 -14.48
C ASN A 52 -7.43 2.80 -14.39
N ALA A 53 -8.01 3.54 -15.33
CA ALA A 53 -9.45 3.82 -15.44
C ALA A 53 -10.26 2.76 -16.23
N ALA A 54 -9.71 1.57 -16.47
CA ALA A 54 -10.44 0.46 -17.10
C ALA A 54 -11.66 0.07 -16.25
N GLU A 55 -12.75 -0.36 -16.89
CA GLU A 55 -13.97 -0.72 -16.18
C GLU A 55 -13.74 -1.87 -15.18
N LEU A 56 -14.28 -1.71 -13.97
CA LEU A 56 -14.45 -2.76 -12.97
C LEU A 56 -15.95 -2.99 -12.79
N ALA A 57 -16.44 -4.16 -13.22
CA ALA A 57 -17.84 -4.52 -13.11
C ALA A 57 -18.33 -4.52 -11.64
N ALA A 58 -19.64 -4.44 -11.44
CA ALA A 58 -20.25 -4.50 -10.12
C ALA A 58 -19.86 -5.80 -9.39
N ALA A 59 -19.50 -5.69 -8.10
CA ALA A 59 -19.02 -6.79 -7.27
C ALA A 59 -17.76 -7.52 -7.79
N ALA A 60 -17.08 -6.98 -8.80
CA ALA A 60 -15.85 -7.56 -9.33
C ALA A 60 -14.62 -7.06 -8.59
N GLU A 61 -13.54 -7.84 -8.73
CA GLU A 61 -12.25 -7.57 -8.13
C GLU A 61 -11.16 -7.45 -9.20
N ALA A 62 -10.25 -6.51 -9.00
CA ALA A 62 -9.01 -6.44 -9.74
C ALA A 62 -7.85 -6.60 -8.77
N THR A 63 -6.97 -7.55 -9.05
CA THR A 63 -5.74 -7.76 -8.27
C THR A 63 -4.55 -7.45 -9.17
N PHE A 64 -3.58 -6.73 -8.62
CA PHE A 64 -2.31 -6.45 -9.29
C PHE A 64 -1.15 -6.54 -8.31
N THR A 65 -0.01 -6.98 -8.84
CA THR A 65 1.23 -7.08 -8.08
C THR A 65 2.00 -5.76 -8.11
N VAL A 66 2.44 -5.31 -6.94
CA VAL A 66 3.42 -4.26 -6.76
C VAL A 66 4.79 -4.91 -6.58
N THR A 67 5.68 -4.73 -7.55
CA THR A 67 7.09 -5.10 -7.41
C THR A 67 7.78 -4.06 -6.56
N ASN A 68 8.33 -4.47 -5.42
CA ASN A 68 8.98 -3.61 -4.45
C ASN A 68 10.14 -4.35 -3.76
N SER A 69 11.38 -4.00 -4.08
CA SER A 69 12.57 -4.64 -3.50
C SER A 69 12.82 -4.35 -2.02
N THR A 70 12.08 -3.43 -1.39
CA THR A 70 12.25 -3.11 0.03
C THR A 70 11.50 -4.05 0.97
N ILE A 71 10.58 -4.88 0.43
CA ILE A 71 9.67 -5.70 1.24
C ILE A 71 10.18 -7.13 1.44
N ALA A 72 10.01 -7.65 2.66
CA ALA A 72 10.18 -9.04 3.04
C ALA A 72 8.82 -9.74 3.19
N ALA A 73 8.82 -11.07 3.11
CA ALA A 73 7.59 -11.88 3.23
C ALA A 73 6.90 -11.77 4.61
N THR A 74 7.61 -11.28 5.62
CA THR A 74 7.10 -11.11 7.00
C THR A 74 6.52 -9.72 7.25
N ASP A 75 6.61 -8.82 6.29
CA ASP A 75 6.20 -7.43 6.47
C ASP A 75 4.69 -7.26 6.41
N VAL A 76 4.22 -6.19 7.03
CA VAL A 76 2.82 -5.77 6.97
C VAL A 76 2.72 -4.56 6.07
N VAL A 77 1.84 -4.64 5.08
CA VAL A 77 1.53 -3.51 4.20
C VAL A 77 0.17 -2.97 4.56
N ILE A 78 0.10 -1.67 4.83
CA ILE A 78 -1.16 -0.95 5.03
C ILE A 78 -1.48 -0.20 3.75
N VAL A 79 -2.70 -0.37 3.25
CA VAL A 79 -3.20 0.34 2.07
C VAL A 79 -4.47 1.11 2.39
N ASN A 80 -4.64 2.26 1.73
CA ASN A 80 -5.84 3.08 1.84
C ASN A 80 -6.27 3.57 0.46
N HIS A 81 -7.59 3.57 0.22
CA HIS A 81 -8.18 4.34 -0.87
C HIS A 81 -8.06 5.82 -0.52
N ALA A 82 -7.11 6.51 -1.16
CA ALA A 82 -6.72 7.85 -0.79
C ALA A 82 -7.60 8.92 -1.43
N SER A 83 -7.89 8.78 -2.72
CA SER A 83 -8.70 9.76 -3.47
C SER A 83 -9.21 9.21 -4.80
N ALA A 84 -9.98 10.06 -5.51
CA ALA A 84 -10.73 9.76 -6.72
C ALA A 84 -11.79 8.66 -6.54
N GLY A 85 -12.78 8.60 -7.42
CA GLY A 85 -13.94 7.72 -7.25
C GLY A 85 -14.83 8.11 -6.08
N THR A 86 -15.92 7.35 -5.93
CA THR A 86 -16.88 7.56 -4.83
C THR A 86 -16.35 6.90 -3.55
N GLY A 87 -16.28 7.66 -2.46
CA GLY A 87 -15.85 7.15 -1.15
C GLY A 87 -16.73 5.97 -0.70
N GLY A 88 -16.11 4.85 -0.33
CA GLY A 88 -16.79 3.62 0.07
C GLY A 88 -17.28 2.74 -1.09
N ALA A 89 -17.13 3.15 -2.35
CA ALA A 89 -17.45 2.31 -3.50
C ALA A 89 -16.32 1.31 -3.84
N TYR A 90 -15.11 1.57 -3.37
CA TYR A 90 -13.95 0.69 -3.54
C TYR A 90 -13.44 0.22 -2.18
N ALA A 91 -13.31 -1.09 -2.00
CA ALA A 91 -12.50 -1.65 -0.93
C ALA A 91 -11.11 -1.98 -1.49
N VAL A 92 -10.06 -1.64 -0.73
CA VAL A 92 -8.68 -1.97 -1.07
C VAL A 92 -8.08 -2.79 0.06
N GLY A 93 -7.35 -3.85 -0.29
CA GLY A 93 -6.73 -4.73 0.69
C GLY A 93 -5.51 -5.45 0.14
N ILE A 94 -4.63 -5.86 1.04
CA ILE A 94 -3.48 -6.69 0.72
C ILE A 94 -3.90 -8.16 0.81
N THR A 95 -3.64 -8.92 -0.24
CA THR A 95 -4.03 -10.33 -0.33
C THR A 95 -2.83 -11.27 -0.35
N ALA A 96 -1.63 -10.78 -0.70
CA ALA A 96 -0.39 -11.53 -0.59
C ALA A 96 0.79 -10.60 -0.31
N VAL A 97 1.74 -11.08 0.50
CA VAL A 97 3.05 -10.45 0.73
C VAL A 97 4.12 -11.51 0.49
N ALA A 98 5.12 -11.17 -0.32
CA ALA A 98 6.27 -12.01 -0.61
C ALA A 98 7.54 -11.15 -0.59
N ALA A 99 8.71 -11.79 -0.50
CA ALA A 99 9.96 -11.06 -0.65
C ALA A 99 10.02 -10.41 -2.04
N GLY A 100 10.16 -9.08 -2.07
CA GLY A 100 10.23 -8.31 -3.31
C GLY A 100 8.88 -7.90 -3.93
N SER A 101 7.73 -8.26 -3.34
CA SER A 101 6.43 -7.89 -3.90
C SER A 101 5.25 -8.04 -2.92
N PHE A 102 4.16 -7.34 -3.21
CA PHE A 102 2.86 -7.59 -2.59
C PHE A 102 1.72 -7.40 -3.59
N ASP A 103 0.60 -8.06 -3.34
CA ASP A 103 -0.60 -7.94 -4.16
C ASP A 103 -1.62 -7.02 -3.49
N ILE A 104 -2.13 -6.06 -4.26
CA ILE A 104 -3.29 -5.25 -3.87
C ILE A 104 -4.50 -5.77 -4.63
N THR A 105 -5.56 -6.10 -3.89
CA THR A 105 -6.88 -6.39 -4.46
C THR A 105 -7.80 -5.20 -4.22
N VAL A 106 -8.49 -4.80 -5.28
CA VAL A 106 -9.50 -3.73 -5.27
C VAL A 106 -10.84 -4.31 -5.66
N THR A 107 -11.83 -4.19 -4.78
CA THR A 107 -13.19 -4.69 -4.95
C THR A 107 -14.14 -3.53 -5.22
N ASN A 108 -14.95 -3.62 -6.27
CA ASN A 108 -16.07 -2.70 -6.50
C ASN A 108 -17.26 -3.12 -5.64
N LEU A 109 -17.56 -2.35 -4.59
CA LEU A 109 -18.65 -2.61 -3.66
C LEU A 109 -20.01 -2.04 -4.12
N SER A 110 -20.04 -1.37 -5.27
CA SER A 110 -21.27 -0.78 -5.81
C SER A 110 -22.09 -1.77 -6.65
N ALA A 111 -23.32 -1.37 -6.98
CA ALA A 111 -24.21 -2.13 -7.86
C ALA A 111 -23.98 -1.85 -9.36
N GLY A 112 -23.03 -0.97 -9.71
CA GLY A 112 -22.74 -0.55 -11.09
C GLY A 112 -21.29 -0.80 -11.49
N ALA A 113 -21.02 -0.74 -12.79
CA ALA A 113 -19.66 -0.73 -13.28
C ALA A 113 -19.00 0.63 -12.98
N LEU A 114 -17.73 0.59 -12.57
CA LEU A 114 -16.97 1.78 -12.18
C LEU A 114 -15.66 1.86 -12.95
N SER A 115 -15.24 3.07 -13.35
CA SER A 115 -14.09 3.30 -14.25
C SER A 115 -13.18 4.41 -13.75
N GLU A 116 -13.23 4.75 -12.46
CA GLU A 116 -12.37 5.79 -11.91
C GLU A 116 -10.93 5.28 -11.70
N ALA A 117 -9.97 6.16 -11.99
CA ALA A 117 -8.56 5.98 -11.66
C ALA A 117 -8.33 6.33 -10.18
N ILE A 118 -8.70 5.42 -9.27
CA ILE A 118 -8.49 5.63 -7.84
C ILE A 118 -7.00 5.75 -7.49
N VAL A 119 -6.69 6.52 -6.45
CA VAL A 119 -5.33 6.62 -5.89
C VAL A 119 -5.26 5.81 -4.62
N ILE A 120 -4.23 4.97 -4.50
CA ILE A 120 -3.98 4.11 -3.35
C ILE A 120 -2.68 4.54 -2.68
N ASN A 121 -2.75 4.82 -1.37
CA ASN A 121 -1.57 5.01 -0.55
C ASN A 121 -1.16 3.68 0.04
N PHE A 122 0.13 3.38 0.09
CA PHE A 122 0.67 2.26 0.86
C PHE A 122 1.82 2.69 1.77
N VAL A 123 1.99 1.94 2.85
CA VAL A 123 3.17 1.97 3.73
C VAL A 123 3.54 0.55 4.14
N VAL A 124 4.84 0.26 4.19
CA VAL A 124 5.42 -0.99 4.64
C VAL A 124 5.89 -0.83 6.09
N ILE A 125 5.44 -1.74 6.94
CA ILE A 125 5.92 -1.90 8.32
C ILE A 125 6.69 -3.21 8.36
N HIS A 126 7.99 -3.11 8.62
CA HIS A 126 8.84 -4.29 8.68
C HIS A 126 8.41 -5.23 9.80
N GLY A 127 8.17 -6.48 9.46
CA GLY A 127 7.77 -7.52 10.38
C GLY A 127 8.86 -8.55 10.58
N ALA A 128 8.74 -9.34 11.65
CA ALA A 128 9.60 -10.47 11.93
C ALA A 128 8.75 -11.70 12.23
N ALA A 129 9.15 -12.85 11.70
CA ALA A 129 8.61 -14.16 12.09
C ALA A 129 9.65 -14.93 12.91
N SER A 130 9.18 -15.74 13.86
CA SER A 130 9.97 -16.61 14.74
C SER A 130 9.75 -18.07 14.43
#